data_AF-A0A7Y5J6S1-F1
#
_entry.id   AF-A0A7Y5J6S1-F1
#
_cell.length_a   1.000
_cell.length_b   1.000
_cell.length_c   1.000
_cell.angle_alpha   90.00
_cell.angle_beta   90.00
_cell.angle_gamma   90.00
#
_symmetry.space_group_name_H-M   'P 1'
#
loop_
_entity.id
_entity.type
_entity.pdbx_description
1 polymer ?
#
loop_
_entity_poly.entity_id
_entity_poly.type
_entity_poly.pdbx_seq_one_letter_code
_entity_poly.pdbx_strand_id
1 'polypeptide(L)'
;IWPDREQAQTVVATYCANGALVKVSEVDWERLYGNPLKDPYEAANHFLALGAKEVCVTLGGEGCLAATTKEQLFLPARPVQVKDTTGAGDAFWSGYLTAWLDGRNLENCAKAGRRMAEIKLGYFGSLPKMVERESIYTE
;
A
#
# COMPACT_ATOMS: atom_id res chain seq x y z
N ILE A 1 1.24 -8.79 -19.61
CA ILE A 1 2.03 -7.75 -18.91
C ILE A 1 3.30 -8.35 -18.28
N TRP A 2 3.38 -9.67 -18.08
CA TRP A 2 4.64 -10.43 -17.97
C TRP A 2 4.45 -11.75 -18.73
N PRO A 3 5.50 -12.36 -19.30
CA PRO A 3 5.41 -13.65 -20.00
C PRO A 3 5.09 -14.80 -19.04
N ASP A 4 5.59 -14.74 -17.80
CA ASP A 4 5.36 -15.71 -16.73
C ASP A 4 5.56 -15.05 -15.35
N ARG A 5 5.28 -15.79 -14.28
CA ARG A 5 5.43 -15.33 -12.89
C ARG A 5 6.89 -15.25 -12.44
N GLU A 6 7.75 -16.12 -12.94
CA GLU A 6 9.16 -16.19 -12.54
C GLU A 6 9.90 -14.91 -12.95
N GLN A 7 9.64 -14.42 -14.17
CA GLN A 7 10.19 -13.16 -14.62
C GLN A 7 9.69 -11.97 -13.78
N ALA A 8 8.40 -11.94 -13.45
CA ALA A 8 7.82 -10.90 -12.60
C ALA A 8 8.46 -10.89 -11.20
N GLN A 9 8.59 -12.06 -10.58
CA GLN A 9 9.23 -12.24 -9.28
C GLN A 9 10.70 -11.82 -9.31
N THR A 10 11.44 -12.19 -10.35
CA THR A 10 12.86 -11.83 -10.50
C THR A 10 13.06 -10.33 -10.57
N VAL A 11 12.23 -9.63 -11.35
CA VAL A 11 12.33 -8.17 -11.44
C VAL A 11 11.92 -7.51 -10.13
N VAL A 12 10.83 -7.96 -9.49
CA VAL A 12 10.42 -7.43 -8.18
C VAL A 12 11.51 -7.63 -7.13
N ALA A 13 12.14 -8.80 -7.07
CA ALA A 13 13.26 -9.08 -6.18
C ALA A 13 14.46 -8.15 -6.46
N THR A 14 14.75 -7.86 -7.73
CA THR A 14 15.82 -6.92 -8.10
C THR A 14 15.55 -5.51 -7.57
N TYR A 15 14.31 -5.01 -7.68
CA TYR A 15 13.95 -3.71 -7.10
C TYR A 15 13.99 -3.74 -5.56
N CYS A 16 13.49 -4.80 -4.94
CA CYS A 16 13.55 -4.97 -3.49
C CYS A 16 15.00 -4.90 -3.00
N ALA A 17 15.93 -5.62 -3.62
CA ALA A 17 17.35 -5.61 -3.25
C ALA A 17 18.02 -4.22 -3.31
N ASN A 18 17.43 -3.27 -4.03
CA ASN A 18 17.88 -1.87 -4.09
C ASN A 18 17.17 -0.95 -3.08
N GLY A 19 16.49 -1.51 -2.08
CA GLY A 19 15.81 -0.75 -1.02
C GLY A 19 14.51 -0.10 -1.48
N ALA A 20 13.75 -0.73 -2.37
CA ALA A 20 12.47 -0.22 -2.82
C ALA A 20 11.45 -0.07 -1.67
N LEU A 21 10.54 0.91 -1.82
CA LEU A 21 9.28 0.95 -1.09
C LEU A 21 8.26 0.12 -1.87
N VAL A 22 7.67 -0.88 -1.23
CA VAL A 22 6.77 -1.84 -1.88
C VAL A 22 5.34 -1.60 -1.41
N LYS A 23 4.40 -1.44 -2.35
CA LYS A 23 2.97 -1.59 -2.09
C LYS A 23 2.48 -2.84 -2.79
N VAL A 24 1.77 -3.69 -2.06
CA VAL A 24 1.17 -4.92 -2.59
C VAL A 24 -0.23 -5.08 -2.02
N SER A 25 -1.12 -5.72 -2.76
CA SER A 25 -2.44 -6.13 -2.29
C SER A 25 -2.59 -7.65 -2.33
N GLU A 26 -3.68 -8.19 -1.79
CA GLU A 26 -4.02 -9.61 -1.90
C GLU A 26 -4.10 -10.07 -3.37
N VAL A 27 -4.64 -9.21 -4.24
CA VAL A 27 -4.74 -9.45 -5.68
C VAL A 27 -3.36 -9.47 -6.34
N ASP A 28 -2.47 -8.55 -5.95
CA ASP A 28 -1.10 -8.52 -6.47
C ASP A 28 -0.32 -9.76 -6.04
N TRP A 29 -0.47 -10.19 -4.78
CA TRP A 29 0.11 -11.41 -4.26
C TRP A 29 -0.36 -12.64 -5.04
N GLU A 30 -1.66 -12.84 -5.20
CA GLU A 30 -2.20 -14.00 -5.93
C GLU A 30 -1.74 -14.01 -7.39
N ARG A 31 -1.62 -12.84 -8.02
CA ARG A 31 -1.09 -12.73 -9.39
C ARG A 31 0.39 -13.12 -9.45
N LEU A 32 1.20 -12.65 -8.50
CA LEU A 32 2.64 -12.90 -8.46
C LEU A 32 2.99 -14.35 -8.07
N TYR A 33 2.27 -14.95 -7.11
CA TYR A 33 2.64 -16.23 -6.50
C TYR A 33 1.68 -17.38 -6.82
N GLY A 34 0.48 -17.09 -7.33
CA GLY A 34 -0.48 -18.11 -7.79
C GLY A 34 -1.30 -18.76 -6.69
N ASN A 35 -1.24 -18.24 -5.46
CA ASN A 35 -2.06 -18.68 -4.33
C ASN A 35 -2.62 -17.46 -3.58
N PRO A 36 -3.79 -17.60 -2.93
CA PRO A 36 -4.33 -16.52 -2.11
C PRO A 36 -3.39 -16.20 -0.94
N LEU A 37 -3.35 -14.91 -0.59
CA LEU A 37 -2.68 -14.45 0.62
C LEU A 37 -3.51 -14.85 1.83
N LYS A 38 -2.89 -15.51 2.82
CA LYS A 38 -3.58 -15.92 4.05
C LYS A 38 -3.30 -14.97 5.21
N ASP A 39 -2.11 -14.40 5.22
CA ASP A 39 -1.63 -13.54 6.28
C ASP A 39 -0.85 -12.36 5.69
N PRO A 40 -1.27 -11.09 5.89
CA PRO A 40 -0.52 -9.94 5.42
C PRO A 40 0.93 -9.88 5.94
N TYR A 41 1.19 -10.43 7.13
CA TYR A 41 2.54 -10.49 7.70
C TYR A 41 3.46 -11.39 6.88
N GLU A 42 2.94 -12.44 6.24
CA GLU A 42 3.69 -13.29 5.31
C GLU A 42 4.17 -12.48 4.11
N ALA A 43 3.28 -11.71 3.49
CA ALA A 43 3.63 -10.87 2.34
C ALA A 43 4.65 -9.80 2.73
N ALA A 44 4.45 -9.10 3.84
CA ALA A 44 5.39 -8.10 4.34
C ALA A 44 6.79 -8.68 4.56
N ASN A 45 6.87 -9.80 5.30
CA ASN A 45 8.14 -10.47 5.58
C ASN A 45 8.83 -10.96 4.31
N HIS A 46 8.07 -11.46 3.34
CA HIS A 46 8.60 -11.91 2.05
C HIS A 46 9.35 -10.79 1.32
N PHE A 47 8.71 -9.63 1.11
CA PHE A 47 9.35 -8.52 0.38
C PHE A 47 10.50 -7.88 1.19
N LEU A 48 10.39 -7.81 2.52
CA LEU A 48 11.49 -7.37 3.37
C LEU A 48 12.70 -8.32 3.28
N ALA A 49 12.50 -9.63 3.23
CA ALA A 49 13.55 -10.61 3.06
C ALA A 49 14.25 -10.51 1.67
N LEU A 50 13.53 -10.01 0.66
CA LEU A 50 14.11 -9.67 -0.65
C LEU A 50 14.89 -8.34 -0.65
N GLY A 51 14.92 -7.61 0.47
CA GLY A 51 15.70 -6.38 0.65
C GLY A 51 14.89 -5.08 0.59
N ALA A 52 13.56 -5.14 0.47
CA ALA A 52 12.72 -3.95 0.47
C ALA A 52 12.97 -3.09 1.72
N LYS A 53 12.94 -1.77 1.56
CA LYS A 53 13.13 -0.82 2.67
C LYS A 53 11.90 -0.76 3.57
N GLU A 54 10.73 -0.68 2.95
CA GLU A 54 9.42 -0.67 3.63
C GLU A 54 8.40 -1.36 2.73
N VAL A 55 7.43 -2.02 3.35
CA VAL A 55 6.37 -2.75 2.66
C VAL A 55 5.01 -2.33 3.22
N CYS A 56 4.07 -2.05 2.35
CA CYS A 56 2.67 -1.85 2.69
C CYS A 56 1.79 -2.88 1.98
N VAL A 57 1.06 -3.68 2.75
CA VAL A 57 0.09 -4.67 2.26
C VAL A 57 -1.32 -4.12 2.46
N THR A 58 -2.04 -3.84 1.38
CA THR A 58 -3.42 -3.32 1.43
C THR A 58 -4.45 -4.45 1.30
N LEU A 59 -5.46 -4.44 2.17
CA LEU A 59 -6.43 -5.53 2.38
C LEU A 59 -7.88 -5.05 2.17
N GLY A 60 -8.07 -4.11 1.23
CA GLY A 60 -9.38 -3.53 0.93
C GLY A 60 -10.10 -3.00 2.17
N GLY A 61 -11.26 -3.57 2.47
CA GLY A 61 -12.11 -3.17 3.59
C GLY A 61 -11.58 -3.55 4.98
N GLU A 62 -10.49 -4.31 5.08
CA GLU A 62 -9.87 -4.67 6.36
C GLU A 62 -8.81 -3.65 6.80
N GLY A 63 -8.20 -2.94 5.85
CA GLY A 63 -7.20 -1.90 6.12
C GLY A 63 -5.87 -2.18 5.44
N CYS A 64 -4.77 -1.97 6.16
CA CYS A 64 -3.43 -2.21 5.64
C CYS A 64 -2.45 -2.60 6.75
N LEU A 65 -1.43 -3.39 6.39
CA LEU A 65 -0.24 -3.64 7.19
C LEU A 65 0.92 -2.82 6.61
N ALA A 66 1.60 -2.02 7.42
CA ALA A 66 2.86 -1.37 7.06
C ALA A 66 4.01 -1.97 7.88
N ALA A 67 5.15 -2.19 7.23
CA ALA A 67 6.27 -2.92 7.82
C ALA A 67 7.63 -2.42 7.34
N THR A 68 8.60 -2.42 8.25
CA THR A 68 10.03 -2.36 7.98
C THR A 68 10.71 -3.56 8.63
N THR A 69 12.03 -3.67 8.52
CA THR A 69 12.82 -4.66 9.27
C THR A 69 12.84 -4.41 10.79
N LYS A 70 12.37 -3.24 11.26
CA LYS A 70 12.41 -2.84 12.68
C LYS A 70 11.05 -2.87 13.36
N GLU A 71 9.98 -2.66 12.62
CA GLU A 71 8.63 -2.50 13.16
C GLU A 71 7.58 -2.92 12.14
N GLN A 72 6.42 -3.35 12.64
CA GLN A 72 5.25 -3.72 11.85
C GLN A 72 4.01 -3.19 12.55
N LEU A 73 3.07 -2.65 11.79
CA LEU A 73 1.81 -2.13 12.31
C LEU A 73 0.66 -2.45 11.37
N PHE A 74 -0.43 -2.91 11.96
CA PHE A 74 -1.70 -3.07 11.27
C PHE A 74 -2.58 -1.85 11.54
N LEU A 75 -3.07 -1.23 10.48
CA LEU A 75 -3.98 -0.09 10.53
C LEU A 75 -5.34 -0.51 9.94
N PRO A 76 -6.39 -0.65 10.77
CA PRO A 76 -7.70 -1.07 10.27
C PRO A 76 -8.31 -0.02 9.34
N ALA A 77 -9.12 -0.48 8.38
CA ALA A 77 -9.95 0.43 7.58
C ALA A 77 -10.99 1.13 8.46
N ARG A 78 -11.41 2.32 8.05
CA ARG A 78 -12.57 3.00 8.66
C ARG A 78 -13.79 2.91 7.74
N PRO A 79 -15.01 2.84 8.30
CA PRO A 79 -16.22 2.87 7.51
C PRO A 79 -16.30 4.15 6.67
N VAL A 80 -16.48 3.99 5.36
CA VAL A 80 -16.71 5.10 4.43
C VAL A 80 -17.86 4.75 3.50
N GLN A 81 -18.61 5.78 3.09
CA GLN A 81 -19.62 5.60 2.05
C GLN A 81 -18.91 5.47 0.70
N VAL A 82 -18.77 4.23 0.23
CA VAL A 82 -18.09 3.91 -1.02
C VAL A 82 -18.95 4.31 -2.22
N LYS A 83 -18.43 5.19 -3.06
CA LYS A 83 -19.02 5.54 -4.36
C LYS A 83 -18.31 4.85 -5.52
N ASP A 84 -16.98 4.83 -5.49
CA ASP A 84 -16.15 4.24 -6.55
C ASP A 84 -14.80 3.78 -5.98
N THR A 85 -14.46 2.50 -6.17
CA THR A 85 -13.22 1.87 -5.70
C THR A 85 -12.06 2.01 -6.69
N THR A 86 -12.33 2.44 -7.92
CA THR A 86 -11.32 2.61 -8.97
C THR A 86 -10.26 3.60 -8.51
N GLY A 87 -8.98 3.21 -8.55
CA GLY A 87 -7.86 4.07 -8.16
C GLY A 87 -7.67 4.26 -6.64
N ALA A 88 -8.42 3.56 -5.79
CA ALA A 88 -8.24 3.65 -4.34
C ALA A 88 -6.83 3.21 -3.90
N GLY A 89 -6.24 2.21 -4.55
CA GLY A 89 -4.87 1.76 -4.29
C GLY A 89 -3.80 2.79 -4.68
N ASP A 90 -4.00 3.52 -5.78
CA ASP A 90 -3.10 4.59 -6.21
C ASP A 90 -3.22 5.81 -5.30
N ALA A 91 -4.45 6.15 -4.89
CA ALA A 91 -4.70 7.19 -3.89
C ALA A 91 -4.07 6.83 -2.55
N PHE A 92 -4.19 5.57 -2.10
CA PHE A 92 -3.48 5.12 -0.91
C PHE A 92 -1.97 5.38 -1.01
N TRP A 93 -1.37 4.97 -2.13
CA TRP A 93 0.07 5.10 -2.30
C TRP A 93 0.54 6.55 -2.38
N SER A 94 -0.24 7.43 -3.01
CA SER A 94 0.10 8.86 -3.06
C SER A 94 0.08 9.51 -1.68
N GLY A 95 -0.89 9.17 -0.83
CA GLY A 95 -0.93 9.64 0.57
C GLY A 95 0.26 9.12 1.38
N TYR A 96 0.55 7.82 1.25
CA TYR A 96 1.68 7.18 1.94
C TYR A 96 3.01 7.83 1.54
N LEU A 97 3.27 7.94 0.23
CA LEU A 97 4.52 8.52 -0.29
C LEU A 97 4.67 10.00 0.06
N THR A 98 3.56 10.76 0.11
CA THR A 98 3.60 12.17 0.54
C THR A 98 4.08 12.27 1.99
N ALA A 99 3.53 11.48 2.89
CA ALA A 99 3.97 11.42 4.29
C ALA A 99 5.42 10.96 4.44
N TRP A 100 5.83 9.97 3.64
CA TRP A 100 7.19 9.45 3.64
C TRP A 100 8.21 10.50 3.19
N LEU A 101 7.90 11.23 2.11
CA LEU A 101 8.73 12.33 1.62
C LEU A 101 8.83 13.50 2.61
N ASP A 102 7.77 13.72 3.40
CA ASP A 102 7.75 14.68 4.51
C ASP A 102 8.48 14.17 5.77
N GLY A 103 9.11 12.98 5.72
CA GLY A 103 9.90 12.42 6.82
C GLY A 103 9.08 11.88 7.99
N ARG A 104 7.79 11.57 7.78
CA ARG A 104 6.93 11.00 8.82
C ARG A 104 7.29 9.55 9.12
N ASN A 105 6.97 9.09 10.32
CA ASN A 105 7.17 7.70 10.72
C ASN A 105 6.19 6.74 10.00
N LEU A 106 6.43 5.44 10.13
CA LEU A 106 5.69 4.38 9.45
C LEU A 106 4.17 4.48 9.68
N GLU A 107 3.76 4.66 10.94
CA GLU A 107 2.34 4.76 11.31
C GLU A 107 1.66 5.94 10.62
N ASN A 108 2.31 7.11 10.63
CA ASN A 108 1.75 8.30 10.00
C ASN A 108 1.73 8.19 8.47
N CYS A 109 2.65 7.44 7.86
CA CYS A 109 2.58 7.11 6.43
C CYS A 109 1.37 6.23 6.12
N ALA A 110 1.14 5.19 6.92
CA ALA A 110 -0.04 4.32 6.78
C ALA A 110 -1.35 5.10 6.97
N LYS A 111 -1.41 5.98 7.99
CA LYS A 111 -2.58 6.86 8.24
C LYS A 111 -2.86 7.79 7.07
N ALA A 112 -1.82 8.42 6.50
CA ALA A 112 -1.97 9.30 5.36
C ALA A 112 -2.45 8.55 4.11
N GLY A 113 -1.91 7.35 3.86
CA GLY A 113 -2.38 6.48 2.79
C GLY A 113 -3.85 6.09 2.96
N ARG A 114 -4.24 5.61 4.15
CA ARG A 114 -5.64 5.28 4.46
C ARG A 114 -6.55 6.50 4.24
N ARG A 115 -6.17 7.67 4.74
CA ARG A 115 -6.96 8.90 4.60
C ARG A 115 -7.14 9.30 3.12
N MET A 116 -6.10 9.19 2.32
CA MET A 116 -6.15 9.49 0.90
C MET A 116 -7.04 8.51 0.13
N ALA A 117 -7.03 7.23 0.50
CA ALA A 117 -7.95 6.22 -0.03
C ALA A 117 -9.41 6.50 0.36
N GLU A 118 -9.67 6.88 1.62
CA GLU A 118 -11.00 7.24 2.10
C GLU A 118 -11.58 8.43 1.34
N ILE A 119 -10.76 9.48 1.13
CA ILE A 119 -11.12 10.61 0.27
C ILE A 119 -11.50 10.07 -1.10
N LYS A 120 -10.66 9.26 -1.75
CA LYS A 120 -10.94 8.72 -3.08
C LYS A 120 -12.24 7.92 -3.16
N LEU A 121 -12.52 7.09 -2.15
CA LEU A 121 -13.72 6.26 -2.11
C LEU A 121 -15.01 7.10 -2.01
N GLY A 122 -14.93 8.32 -1.47
CA GLY A 122 -16.05 9.26 -1.35
C GLY A 122 -16.38 10.06 -2.62
N TYR A 123 -15.59 9.94 -3.71
CA TYR A 123 -15.80 10.62 -5.00
C TYR A 123 -15.96 9.63 -6.16
N PHE A 124 -16.83 9.95 -7.11
CA PHE A 124 -16.91 9.23 -8.39
C PHE A 124 -15.78 9.65 -9.33
N GLY A 125 -15.14 8.70 -10.02
CA GLY A 125 -14.11 9.00 -11.01
C GLY A 125 -12.79 9.44 -10.36
N SER A 126 -12.03 10.32 -11.01
CA SER A 126 -10.75 10.79 -10.47
C SER A 126 -10.90 11.55 -9.15
N LEU A 127 -9.79 11.69 -8.41
CA LEU A 127 -9.72 12.59 -7.26
C LEU A 127 -10.17 14.03 -7.63
N PRO A 128 -10.65 14.82 -6.66
CA PRO A 128 -10.80 16.27 -6.84
C PRO A 128 -9.49 16.88 -7.37
N LYS A 129 -9.60 17.94 -8.18
CA LYS A 129 -8.43 18.61 -8.80
C LYS A 129 -7.34 19.00 -7.81
N MET A 130 -7.69 19.23 -6.55
CA MET A 130 -6.75 19.53 -5.48
C MET A 130 -7.22 18.83 -4.20
N VAL A 131 -6.33 18.07 -3.58
CA VAL A 131 -6.49 17.58 -2.21
C VAL A 131 -5.46 18.32 -1.38
N GLU A 132 -5.92 19.05 -0.36
CA GLU A 132 -5.01 19.81 0.50
C GLU A 132 -4.11 18.86 1.28
N ARG A 133 -2.81 19.13 1.29
CA ARG A 133 -1.83 18.24 1.93
C ARG A 133 -2.11 18.03 3.42
N GLU A 134 -2.62 19.04 4.13
CA GLU A 134 -2.98 18.89 5.54
C GLU A 134 -4.16 17.92 5.75
N SER A 135 -5.07 17.80 4.78
CA SER A 135 -6.26 16.96 4.89
C SER A 135 -5.97 15.46 4.93
N ILE A 136 -4.76 15.04 4.50
CA ILE A 136 -4.29 13.65 4.62
C ILE A 136 -3.61 13.36 5.96
N TYR A 137 -3.35 14.40 6.78
CA TYR A 137 -2.73 14.26 8.10
C TYR A 137 -3.72 14.39 9.25
N THR A 138 -4.93 14.88 8.99
CA THR A 138 -6.00 14.97 9.97
C THR A 138 -6.66 13.60 10.20
N GLU A 139 -6.79 13.21 11.46
CA GLU A 139 -7.50 11.98 11.88
C GLU A 139 -9.02 12.12 11.87
#